data_AF-A0A9D0ZV32-F1
#
_entry.id   AF-A0A9D0ZV32-F1
#
_cell.length_a   1.000
_cell.length_b   1.000
_cell.length_c   1.000
_cell.angle_alpha   90.00
_cell.angle_beta   90.00
_cell.angle_gamma   90.00
#
_symmetry.space_group_name_H-M   'P 1'
#
loop_
_entity.id
_entity.type
_entity.pdbx_description
1 polymer ?
#
loop_
_entity_poly.entity_id
_entity_poly.type
_entity_poly.pdbx_seq_one_letter_code
_entity_poly.pdbx_strand_id
1 'polypeptide(L)' 'MARRSIPIEEKIEAQKEVVSKAKDKYESELDKLEKLMKKRDELRSKELMEAFANSERSFEEVLRFLAGKEVCDE' A
#
# COMPACT_ATOMS: atom_id res chain seq x y z
N MET A 1 36.38 -37.56 3.55
CA MET A 1 36.04 -36.51 2.56
C MET A 1 36.57 -35.19 3.07
N ALA A 2 37.58 -34.61 2.42
CA ALA A 2 38.16 -33.33 2.84
C ALA A 2 37.15 -32.20 2.59
N ARG A 3 36.84 -31.41 3.63
CA ARG A 3 36.06 -30.18 3.47
C ARG A 3 36.89 -29.24 2.60
N ARG A 4 36.43 -28.94 1.37
CA ARG A 4 36.99 -27.84 0.58
C ARG A 4 36.80 -26.56 1.39
N SER A 5 37.90 -25.92 1.79
CA SER A 5 37.85 -24.57 2.34
C SER A 5 37.48 -23.62 1.21
N ILE A 6 36.22 -23.18 1.20
CA ILE A 6 35.73 -22.21 0.23
C ILE A 6 36.53 -20.90 0.44
N PRO A 7 37.21 -20.38 -0.61
CA PRO A 7 37.95 -19.13 -0.52
C PRO A 7 37.01 -17.97 -0.16
N ILE A 8 37.56 -16.94 0.49
CA ILE A 8 36.76 -15.82 0.99
C ILE A 8 36.08 -15.05 -0.15
N GLU A 9 36.70 -14.98 -1.32
CA GLU A 9 36.15 -14.38 -2.54
C GLU A 9 34.84 -15.06 -2.98
N GLU A 10 34.80 -16.40 -2.97
CA GLU A 10 33.61 -17.16 -3.35
C GLU A 10 32.46 -16.94 -2.33
N LYS A 11 32.80 -16.77 -1.04
CA LYS A 11 31.81 -16.39 -0.02
C LYS A 11 31.28 -14.98 -0.23
N ILE A 12 32.14 -14.03 -0.61
CA ILE A 12 31.74 -12.64 -0.90
C ILE A 12 30.78 -12.62 -2.10
N GLU A 13 31.09 -13.38 -3.16
CA GLU A 13 30.26 -13.44 -4.35
C GLU A 13 28.89 -14.07 -4.08
N ALA A 14 28.86 -15.19 -3.34
CA ALA A 14 27.60 -15.79 -2.88
C ALA A 14 26.79 -14.81 -2.02
N GLN A 15 27.43 -14.05 -1.14
CA GLN A 15 26.75 -13.07 -0.30
C GLN A 15 26.18 -11.90 -1.12
N LYS A 16 26.89 -11.44 -2.16
CA LYS A 16 26.37 -10.41 -3.09
C LYS A 16 25.11 -10.88 -3.79
N GLU A 17 25.06 -12.13 -4.25
CA GLU A 17 23.84 -12.69 -4.84
C GLU A 17 22.68 -12.73 -3.84
N VAL A 18 22.94 -13.14 -2.60
CA VAL A 18 21.92 -13.17 -1.54
C VAL A 18 21.37 -11.77 -1.28
N VAL A 19 22.25 -10.76 -1.20
CA VAL A 19 21.86 -9.36 -1.04
C VAL A 19 21.02 -8.87 -2.23
N SER A 20 21.42 -9.21 -3.46
CA SER A 20 20.65 -8.86 -4.66
C SER A 20 19.25 -9.48 -4.61
N LYS A 21 19.17 -10.79 -4.37
CA LYS A 21 17.88 -11.51 -4.26
C LYS A 21 17.01 -10.97 -3.13
N ALA A 22 17.61 -10.54 -2.02
CA ALA A 22 16.88 -9.91 -0.92
C ALA A 22 16.33 -8.54 -1.30
N LYS A 23 17.09 -7.74 -2.07
CA LYS A 23 16.64 -6.45 -2.61
C LYS A 23 15.46 -6.63 -3.57
N ASP A 24 15.57 -7.57 -4.50
CA ASP A 24 14.49 -7.87 -5.45
C ASP A 24 13.21 -8.31 -4.74
N LYS A 25 13.34 -9.14 -3.70
CA LYS A 25 12.22 -9.53 -2.84
C LYS A 25 11.62 -8.34 -2.09
N TYR A 26 12.46 -7.50 -1.51
CA TYR A 26 12.00 -6.29 -0.81
C TYR A 26 11.21 -5.38 -1.75
N GLU A 27 11.73 -5.11 -2.94
CA GLU A 27 11.05 -4.29 -3.95
C GLU A 27 9.72 -4.92 -4.39
N SER A 28 9.68 -6.25 -4.58
CA SER A 28 8.44 -6.97 -4.91
C SER A 28 7.38 -6.87 -3.80
N GLU A 29 7.77 -7.05 -2.54
CA GLU A 29 6.85 -6.91 -1.42
C GLU A 29 6.38 -5.46 -1.22
N LEU A 30 7.25 -4.48 -1.51
CA LEU A 30 6.90 -3.06 -1.46
C LEU A 30 5.86 -2.69 -2.53
N ASP A 31 6.00 -3.18 -3.76
CA ASP A 31 4.99 -2.99 -4.82
C ASP A 31 3.65 -3.65 -4.47
N LYS A 32 3.66 -4.84 -3.86
CA LYS A 32 2.43 -5.48 -3.35
C LYS A 32 1.76 -4.64 -2.26
N LEU A 33 2.54 -4.12 -1.32
CA LEU A 33 2.03 -3.25 -0.26
C LEU A 33 1.38 -1.99 -0.85
N GLU A 34 2.03 -1.33 -1.81
CA GLU A 34 1.49 -0.15 -2.46
C GLU A 34 0.17 -0.45 -3.19
N LYS A 35 0.10 -1.58 -3.90
CA LYS A 35 -1.13 -2.04 -4.56
C LYS A 35 -2.27 -2.30 -3.56
N LEU A 36 -1.96 -2.89 -2.40
CA LEU A 36 -2.95 -3.11 -1.35
C LEU A 36 -3.46 -1.80 -0.75
N MET A 37 -2.56 -0.82 -0.54
CA MET A 37 -2.94 0.52 -0.06
C MET A 37 -3.85 1.22 -1.08
N LYS A 38 -3.49 1.21 -2.36
CA LYS A 38 -4.31 1.76 -3.46
C LYS A 38 -5.69 1.09 -3.49
N LYS A 39 -5.74 -0.23 -3.43
CA LYS A 39 -7.01 -0.98 -3.43
C LYS A 39 -7.89 -0.64 -2.22
N ARG A 40 -7.30 -0.47 -1.03
CA ARG A 40 -8.04 -0.03 0.17
C ARG A 40 -8.66 1.34 -0.06
N ASP A 41 -7.91 2.28 -0.63
CA ASP A 41 -8.38 3.64 -0.84
C ASP A 41 -9.46 3.69 -1.92
N GLU A 42 -9.34 2.89 -2.98
CA GLU A 42 -10.39 2.70 -3.99
C GLU A 42 -11.67 2.10 -3.41
N LEU A 43 -11.57 1.10 -2.52
CA LEU A 43 -12.73 0.50 -1.86
C LEU A 43 -13.45 1.53 -0.97
N ARG A 44 -12.70 2.27 -0.16
CA ARG A 44 -13.25 3.35 0.67
C ARG A 44 -13.92 4.45 -0.17
N SER A 45 -13.31 4.80 -1.30
CA SER A 45 -13.90 5.78 -2.22
C SER A 45 -15.21 5.25 -2.83
N LYS A 46 -15.27 3.98 -3.22
CA LYS A 46 -16.50 3.35 -3.72
C LYS A 46 -17.58 3.29 -2.65
N GLU A 47 -17.24 2.86 -1.44
CA GLU A 47 -18.16 2.84 -0.30
C GLU A 47 -18.73 4.23 -0.01
N LEU A 48 -17.89 5.27 -0.06
CA LEU A 48 -18.34 6.65 0.09
C LEU A 48 -19.32 7.07 -1.01
N MET A 49 -19.00 6.77 -2.27
CA MET A 49 -19.86 7.11 -3.40
C MET A 49 -21.19 6.33 -3.39
N GLU A 50 -21.16 5.07 -2.96
CA GLU A 50 -22.35 4.24 -2.80
C GLU A 50 -23.22 4.73 -1.64
N ALA A 51 -22.61 5.06 -0.50
CA ALA A 51 -23.32 5.68 0.61
C ALA A 51 -23.94 7.03 0.22
N PHE A 52 -23.24 7.83 -0.59
CA PHE A 52 -23.77 9.08 -1.15
C PHE A 52 -24.95 8.83 -2.10
N ALA A 53 -24.83 7.87 -3.03
CA ALA A 53 -25.89 7.53 -3.97
C ALA A 53 -27.15 6.97 -3.28
N ASN A 54 -26.97 6.24 -2.18
CA ASN A 54 -28.06 5.74 -1.34
C ASN A 54 -28.59 6.79 -0.35
N SER A 55 -27.89 7.91 -0.17
CA SER A 55 -28.36 8.99 0.68
C SER A 55 -29.36 9.86 -0.08
N GLU A 56 -30.45 10.26 0.57
CA GLU A 56 -31.37 11.28 0.05
C GLU A 56 -30.78 12.70 0.14
N ARG A 57 -29.48 12.82 0.46
CA ARG A 57 -28.79 14.09 0.68
C ARG A 57 -28.27 14.64 -0.64
N SER A 58 -28.42 15.95 -0.83
CA SER A 58 -27.91 16.60 -2.03
C SER A 58 -26.38 16.68 -2.02
N PHE A 59 -25.77 16.76 -3.21
CA PHE A 59 -24.33 16.94 -3.36
C PHE A 59 -23.79 18.14 -2.57
N GLU A 60 -24.50 19.28 -2.62
CA GLU A 60 -24.11 20.50 -1.91
C GLU A 60 -24.17 20.34 -0.39
N GLU A 61 -25.15 19.58 0.12
CA GLU A 61 -25.30 19.31 1.54
C GLU A 61 -24.17 18.44 2.09
N VAL A 62 -23.79 17.39 1.35
CA VAL A 62 -22.67 16.52 1.73
C VAL A 62 -21.33 17.24 1.62
N LEU A 63 -21.14 18.09 0.61
CA LEU A 63 -19.96 18.96 0.54
C LEU A 63 -19.92 19.97 1.69
N ARG A 64 -21.06 20.57 2.06
CA ARG A 64 -21.14 21.50 3.19
C ARG A 64 -20.77 20.82 4.51
N PHE A 65 -21.27 19.59 4.71
CA PHE A 65 -20.93 18.73 5.84
C PHE A 65 -19.43 18.38 5.87
N LEU A 66 -18.86 17.90 4.75
CA LEU A 66 -17.44 17.53 4.66
C LEU A 66 -16.49 18.74 4.76
N ALA A 67 -16.93 19.92 4.34
CA ALA A 67 -16.19 21.17 4.49
C ALA A 67 -16.18 21.72 5.93
N GLY A 68 -16.80 21.02 6.89
CA GLY A 68 -16.87 21.45 8.28
C GLY A 68 -17.79 22.65 8.52
N LYS A 69 -18.67 22.97 7.56
CA LYS A 69 -19.75 23.96 7.74
C LYS A 69 -20.97 23.25 8.34
N GLU A 70 -20.83 22.79 9.57
CA GLU A 70 -21.98 22.56 10.44
C GLU A 70 -22.58 23.94 10.76
N VAL A 71 -23.66 24.32 10.06
CA VAL A 71 -24.66 25.16 10.71
C VAL A 71 -25.69 24.16 11.20
N CYS A 72 -25.68 23.92 12.50
CA CYS A 72 -26.81 23.34 13.20
C CYS A 72 -27.98 24.31 13.01
N ASP A 73 -28.83 24.07 12.02
CA ASP A 73 -30.15 24.68 11.99
C ASP A 73 -31.03 23.83 12.92
N GLU A 74 -31.16 24.27 14.18
CA GLU A 74 -32.36 24.06 15.00
C GLU A 74 -33.48 25.01 14.53
#